data_AF-A0A7X9DH11-F1
#
_entry.id   AF-A0A7X9DH11-F1
#
_cell.length_a   1.000
_cell.length_b   1.000
_cell.length_c   1.000
_cell.angle_alpha   90.00
_cell.angle_beta   90.00
_cell.angle_gamma   90.00
#
_symmetry.space_group_name_H-M   'P 1'
#
loop_
_entity.id
_entity.type
_entity.pdbx_description
1 polymer ?
#
loop_
_entity_poly.entity_id
_entity_poly.type
_entity_poly.pdbx_seq_one_letter_code
_entity_poly.pdbx_strand_id
1 'polypeptide(L)'
;IVIVPNSKMAQSMITNFYLPVPHLALRIPVSVSYNSDPQHVEDVILDEVKKSASTIQQLVMDPEPVVRFIPGFGDSSLDFTLIVYVKEYADQFPVQSELRKRIFNRLKEEGIEIPFPQRVVHIVK
;
A
#
# COMPACT_ATOMS: atom_id res chain seq x y z
N ILE A 1 -22.48 12.69 32.95
CA ILE A 1 -21.76 13.98 32.86
C ILE A 1 -20.40 13.75 33.47
N VAL A 2 -19.35 13.68 32.64
CA VAL A 2 -17.97 13.52 33.09
C VAL A 2 -17.29 14.87 32.90
N ILE A 3 -16.95 15.53 34.00
CA ILE A 3 -16.25 16.81 34.00
C ILE A 3 -14.76 16.49 34.06
N VAL A 4 -14.05 16.74 32.96
CA VAL A 4 -12.60 16.57 32.88
C VAL A 4 -11.95 17.91 33.23
N PRO A 5 -11.12 17.98 34.29
CA PRO A 5 -10.49 19.23 34.71
C PRO A 5 -9.42 19.69 33.71
N ASN A 6 -9.47 20.98 33.39
CA ASN A 6 -8.78 21.68 32.31
C ASN A 6 -7.25 21.85 32.47
N SER A 7 -6.55 20.92 33.13
CA SER A 7 -5.16 21.13 33.56
C SER A 7 -4.19 20.00 33.22
N LYS A 8 -4.62 18.95 32.52
CA LYS A 8 -3.73 17.87 32.03
C LYS A 8 -3.95 17.49 30.56
N MET A 9 -4.34 18.44 29.72
CA MET A 9 -4.45 18.25 28.25
C MET A 9 -3.23 18.79 27.47
N ALA A 10 -2.05 18.89 28.09
CA ALA A 10 -0.84 19.40 27.42
C ALA A 10 0.12 18.30 26.91
N GLN A 11 -0.21 17.01 27.05
CA GLN A 11 0.71 15.91 26.69
C GLN A 11 0.07 14.69 26.03
N SER A 12 -1.19 14.76 25.66
CA SER A 12 -1.74 13.83 24.67
C SER A 12 -1.58 14.50 23.31
N MET A 13 -0.76 13.95 22.42
CA MET A 13 -0.90 14.21 20.99
C MET A 13 -2.33 13.80 20.63
N ILE A 14 -3.27 14.73 20.74
CA ILE A 14 -4.57 14.61 20.09
C ILE A 14 -4.20 14.79 18.61
N THR A 15 -3.90 13.69 17.94
CA THR A 15 -3.86 13.68 16.48
C THR A 15 -5.26 14.09 16.05
N ASN A 16 -5.42 15.37 15.76
CA ASN A 16 -6.66 15.91 15.26
C ASN A 16 -6.91 15.28 13.88
N PHE A 17 -7.75 14.25 13.84
CA PHE A 17 -8.20 13.59 12.61
C PHE A 17 -9.21 14.45 11.82
N TYR A 18 -9.47 15.69 12.26
CA TYR A 18 -10.42 16.63 11.68
C TYR A 18 -9.69 17.81 10.99
N LEU A 19 -8.84 17.49 10.03
CA LEU A 19 -8.42 18.42 8.97
C LEU A 19 -9.14 18.00 7.67
N PRO A 20 -9.50 18.94 6.78
CA PRO A 20 -10.50 18.76 5.73
C PRO A 20 -9.93 18.01 4.52
N VAL A 21 -9.60 16.73 4.70
CA VAL A 21 -9.45 15.77 3.60
C VAL A 21 -10.15 14.48 4.04
N PRO A 22 -11.38 14.20 3.59
CA PRO A 22 -12.22 13.11 4.11
C PRO A 22 -11.76 11.71 3.67
N HIS A 23 -10.45 11.54 3.41
CA HIS A 23 -9.93 10.32 2.81
C HIS A 23 -8.76 9.77 3.63
N LEU A 24 -8.91 8.53 4.09
CA LEU A 24 -7.87 7.83 4.84
C LEU A 24 -6.84 7.27 3.86
N ALA A 25 -5.58 7.69 4.00
CA ALA A 25 -4.48 7.14 3.22
C ALA A 25 -4.10 5.73 3.71
N LEU A 26 -4.13 4.75 2.82
CA LEU A 26 -3.71 3.38 3.05
C LEU A 26 -2.40 3.12 2.32
N ARG A 27 -1.47 2.44 3.01
CA ARG A 27 -0.19 2.01 2.45
C ARG A 27 -0.19 0.50 2.29
N ILE A 28 0.01 0.03 1.06
CA ILE A 28 0.02 -1.38 0.71
C ILE A 28 1.44 -1.71 0.22
N PRO A 29 2.24 -2.46 1.00
CA PRO A 29 3.55 -2.92 0.54
C PRO A 29 3.38 -4.00 -0.53
N VAL A 30 4.19 -3.93 -1.57
CA VAL A 30 4.26 -4.90 -2.67
C VAL A 30 5.73 -5.21 -2.93
N SER A 31 6.08 -6.49 -2.95
CA SER A 31 7.46 -6.96 -3.16
C SER A 31 7.51 -7.83 -4.41
N VAL A 32 8.48 -7.56 -5.28
CA VAL A 32 8.68 -8.28 -6.56
C VAL A 32 10.15 -8.69 -6.71
N SER A 33 10.42 -9.59 -7.65
CA SER A 33 11.75 -10.14 -7.88
C SER A 33 12.70 -9.07 -8.42
N TYR A 34 14.00 -9.21 -8.13
CA TYR A 34 15.06 -8.36 -8.71
C TYR A 34 15.17 -8.47 -10.23
N ASN A 35 14.57 -9.50 -10.83
CA ASN A 35 14.51 -9.67 -12.28
C ASN A 35 13.42 -8.83 -12.95
N SER A 36 12.57 -8.15 -12.18
CA SER A 36 11.46 -7.35 -12.71
C SER A 36 11.91 -5.91 -13.02
N ASP A 37 11.33 -5.32 -14.07
CA ASP A 37 11.53 -3.90 -14.40
C ASP A 37 10.71 -3.02 -13.43
N PRO A 38 11.34 -2.17 -12.60
CA PRO A 38 10.64 -1.31 -11.66
C PRO A 38 9.58 -0.40 -12.30
N GLN A 39 9.87 0.17 -13.48
CA GLN A 39 8.95 1.09 -14.15
C GLN A 39 7.69 0.35 -14.60
N HIS A 40 7.88 -0.83 -15.17
CA HIS A 40 6.77 -1.69 -15.60
C HIS A 40 5.91 -2.13 -14.40
N VAL A 41 6.53 -2.49 -13.27
CA VAL A 41 5.81 -2.85 -12.04
C VAL A 41 4.95 -1.69 -11.53
N GLU A 42 5.48 -0.47 -11.50
CA GLU A 42 4.72 0.72 -11.09
C GLU A 42 3.50 0.95 -12.00
N ASP A 43 3.70 0.87 -13.31
CA ASP A 43 2.65 1.08 -14.31
C ASP A 43 1.54 0.02 -14.18
N VAL A 44 1.91 -1.25 -14.03
CA VAL A 44 0.97 -2.37 -13.87
C VAL A 44 0.14 -2.23 -12.60
N ILE A 45 0.78 -1.87 -11.48
CA ILE A 45 0.06 -1.68 -10.20
C ILE A 45 -0.89 -0.48 -10.30
N LEU A 46 -0.44 0.65 -10.86
CA LEU A 46 -1.29 1.83 -11.02
C LEU A 46 -2.48 1.59 -11.95
N ASP A 47 -2.27 0.90 -13.08
CA ASP A 47 -3.33 0.52 -14.00
C ASP A 47 -4.36 -0.38 -13.33
N GLU A 48 -3.92 -1.38 -12.55
CA GLU A 48 -4.85 -2.26 -11.83
C GLU A 48 -5.64 -1.53 -10.76
N VAL A 49 -5.03 -0.57 -10.05
CA VAL A 49 -5.73 0.26 -9.06
C VAL A 49 -6.76 1.16 -9.74
N LYS A 50 -6.42 1.77 -10.88
CA LYS A 50 -7.36 2.58 -11.68
C LYS A 50 -8.54 1.75 -12.18
N LYS A 51 -8.30 0.53 -12.67
CA LYS A 51 -9.35 -0.42 -13.05
C LYS A 51 -10.22 -0.81 -11.86
N SER A 52 -9.60 -1.06 -10.71
CA SER A 52 -10.27 -1.44 -9.47
C SER A 52 -11.20 -0.37 -8.94
N ALA A 53 -10.95 0.92 -9.21
CA ALA A 53 -11.82 2.02 -8.80
C ALA A 53 -13.26 1.91 -9.33
N SER A 54 -13.44 1.25 -10.48
CA SER A 54 -14.78 0.98 -11.04
C SER A 54 -15.57 -0.07 -10.26
N THR A 55 -14.89 -0.98 -9.56
CA THR A 55 -15.49 -2.09 -8.82
C THR A 55 -15.53 -1.83 -7.31
N ILE A 56 -14.48 -1.22 -6.77
CA ILE A 56 -14.31 -0.91 -5.34
C ILE A 56 -14.80 0.51 -5.09
N GLN A 57 -16.08 0.66 -4.77
CA GLN A 57 -16.71 1.98 -4.56
C GLN A 57 -16.12 2.76 -3.37
N GLN A 58 -15.48 2.07 -2.45
CA GLN A 58 -14.82 2.63 -1.26
C GLN A 58 -13.47 3.28 -1.60
N LEU A 59 -12.89 2.94 -2.76
CA LEU A 59 -11.63 3.50 -3.23
C LEU A 59 -11.88 4.93 -3.74
N VAL A 60 -10.99 5.84 -3.33
CA VAL A 60 -11.03 7.24 -3.73
C VAL A 60 -9.83 7.51 -4.63
N MET A 61 -10.12 8.09 -5.81
CA MET A 61 -9.13 8.39 -6.84
C MET A 61 -8.65 9.86 -6.82
N ASP A 62 -9.23 10.69 -5.95
CA ASP A 62 -8.79 12.05 -5.69
C ASP A 62 -8.54 12.21 -4.17
N PRO A 63 -7.29 12.24 -3.70
CA PRO A 63 -6.05 12.37 -4.48
C PRO A 63 -5.69 11.11 -5.29
N GLU A 64 -4.94 11.30 -6.37
CA GLU A 64 -4.52 10.18 -7.24
C GLU A 64 -3.71 9.14 -6.46
N PRO A 65 -3.97 7.84 -6.70
CA PRO A 65 -3.17 6.77 -6.13
C PRO A 65 -1.76 6.82 -6.71
N VAL A 66 -0.78 6.54 -5.86
CA VAL A 66 0.62 6.58 -6.25
C VAL A 66 1.33 5.32 -5.84
N VAL A 67 2.19 4.81 -6.72
CA VAL A 67 3.16 3.77 -6.38
C VAL A 67 4.51 4.46 -6.21
N ARG A 68 5.26 4.02 -5.21
CA ARG A 68 6.61 4.50 -4.95
C ARG A 68 7.51 3.30 -4.76
N PHE A 69 8.66 3.31 -5.43
CA PHE A 69 9.77 2.40 -5.15
C PHE A 69 10.44 2.73 -3.79
N ILE A 70 9.68 2.56 -2.72
CA ILE A 70 10.10 2.76 -1.33
C ILE A 70 9.57 1.56 -0.53
N PRO A 71 10.42 0.87 0.26
CA PRO A 71 11.81 1.22 0.60
C PRO A 71 12.84 1.01 -0.52
N GLY A 72 12.47 0.41 -1.64
CA GLY A 72 13.38 0.22 -2.78
C GLY A 72 14.00 -1.17 -2.76
N PHE A 73 15.20 -1.31 -2.23
CA PHE A 73 15.95 -2.57 -2.25
C PHE A 73 15.77 -3.35 -0.94
N GLY A 74 15.14 -4.52 -1.00
CA GLY A 74 15.01 -5.48 0.09
C GLY A 74 16.03 -6.64 -0.01
N ASP A 75 16.08 -7.49 1.01
CA ASP A 75 17.07 -8.59 1.11
C ASP A 75 16.98 -9.60 -0.04
N SER A 76 15.79 -9.79 -0.62
CA SER A 76 15.55 -10.70 -1.75
C SER A 76 14.46 -10.17 -2.71
N SER A 77 14.11 -8.89 -2.60
CA SER A 77 13.02 -8.27 -3.35
C SER A 77 13.29 -6.81 -3.69
N LEU A 78 12.60 -6.33 -4.72
CA LEU A 78 12.33 -4.92 -4.97
C LEU A 78 11.00 -4.57 -4.29
N ASP A 79 11.03 -3.61 -3.38
CA ASP A 79 9.93 -3.26 -2.49
C ASP A 79 9.31 -1.90 -2.85
N PHE A 80 8.02 -1.94 -3.09
CA PHE A 80 7.18 -0.81 -3.46
C PHE A 80 6.13 -0.54 -2.38
N THR A 81 5.73 0.72 -2.28
CA THR A 81 4.60 1.15 -1.47
C THR A 81 3.55 1.77 -2.38
N LEU A 82 2.40 1.08 -2.49
CA LEU A 82 1.19 1.64 -3.08
C LEU A 82 0.47 2.48 -2.03
N ILE A 83 0.16 3.72 -2.36
CA ILE A 83 -0.61 4.65 -1.54
C ILE A 83 -1.94 4.89 -2.23
N VAL A 84 -3.02 4.53 -1.55
CA VAL A 84 -4.40 4.72 -2.01
C VAL A 84 -5.23 5.39 -0.92
N TYR A 85 -6.40 5.88 -1.29
CA TYR A 85 -7.29 6.59 -0.38
C TYR A 85 -8.64 5.87 -0.28
N VAL A 86 -9.22 5.83 0.91
CA VAL A 86 -10.56 5.26 1.14
C VAL A 86 -11.51 6.25 1.80
N LYS A 87 -12.81 6.06 1.58
CA LYS A 87 -13.88 6.92 2.11
C LYS A 87 -13.99 6.84 3.63
N GLU A 88 -14.03 5.64 4.19
CA GLU A 88 -14.24 5.43 5.62
C GLU A 88 -13.18 4.53 6.24
N TYR A 89 -12.95 4.68 7.55
CA TYR A 89 -12.01 3.84 8.29
C TYR A 89 -12.42 2.37 8.32
N ALA A 90 -13.73 2.08 8.28
CA ALA A 90 -14.25 0.71 8.24
C ALA A 90 -13.87 -0.04 6.96
N ASP A 91 -13.68 0.68 5.85
CA ASP A 91 -13.39 0.11 4.54
C ASP A 91 -11.93 -0.29 4.36
N GLN A 92 -11.05 0.08 5.29
CA GLN A 92 -9.61 -0.09 5.11
C GLN A 92 -9.18 -1.54 4.87
N PHE A 93 -9.75 -2.50 5.59
CA PHE A 93 -9.32 -3.90 5.53
C PHE A 93 -9.93 -4.63 4.33
N PRO A 94 -11.23 -4.49 4.03
CA PRO A 94 -11.82 -5.04 2.80
C PRO A 94 -11.11 -4.55 1.54
N VAL A 95 -10.91 -3.24 1.41
CA VAL A 95 -10.26 -2.63 0.23
C VAL A 95 -8.83 -3.12 0.07
N GLN A 96 -8.04 -3.14 1.15
CA GLN A 96 -6.68 -3.65 1.09
C GLN A 96 -6.62 -5.13 0.70
N SER A 97 -7.52 -5.96 1.22
CA SER A 97 -7.57 -7.39 0.90
C SER A 97 -7.91 -7.62 -0.57
N GLU A 98 -8.89 -6.88 -1.09
CA GLU A 98 -9.28 -6.98 -2.50
C GLU A 98 -8.17 -6.48 -3.43
N LEU A 99 -7.58 -5.30 -3.16
CA LEU A 99 -6.47 -4.77 -3.95
C LEU A 99 -5.27 -5.71 -3.97
N ARG A 100 -4.90 -6.31 -2.83
CA ARG A 100 -3.79 -7.28 -2.78
C ARG A 100 -4.05 -8.49 -3.67
N LYS A 101 -5.28 -9.04 -3.68
CA LYS A 101 -5.63 -10.18 -4.54
C LYS A 101 -5.59 -9.82 -6.02
N ARG A 102 -6.11 -8.64 -6.37
CA ARG A 102 -6.11 -8.13 -7.76
C ARG A 102 -4.70 -7.88 -8.27
N ILE A 103 -3.89 -7.16 -7.48
CA ILE A 103 -2.48 -6.92 -7.79
C ILE A 103 -1.73 -8.25 -7.91
N PHE A 104 -1.92 -9.19 -6.97
CA PHE A 104 -1.28 -10.51 -7.05
C PHE A 104 -1.60 -11.23 -8.38
N ASN A 105 -2.88 -11.26 -8.78
CA ASN A 105 -3.28 -11.88 -10.04
C ASN A 105 -2.68 -11.14 -11.24
N ARG A 106 -2.73 -9.81 -11.25
CA ARG A 106 -2.20 -8.97 -12.32
C ARG A 106 -0.69 -9.15 -12.51
N LEU A 107 0.06 -9.15 -11.41
CA LEU A 107 1.51 -9.40 -11.44
C LEU A 107 1.82 -10.78 -12.03
N LYS A 108 1.03 -11.80 -11.66
CA LYS A 108 1.17 -13.15 -12.22
C LYS A 108 0.85 -13.22 -13.71
N GLU A 109 -0.16 -12.50 -14.17
CA GLU A 109 -0.52 -12.41 -15.60
C GLU A 109 0.59 -11.75 -16.44
N GLU A 110 1.22 -10.70 -15.90
CA GLU A 110 2.34 -10.00 -16.54
C GLU A 110 3.69 -10.75 -16.37
N GLY A 111 3.70 -11.91 -15.71
CA GLY A 111 4.92 -12.69 -15.48
C GLY A 111 5.89 -12.06 -14.47
N ILE A 112 5.41 -11.12 -13.66
CA ILE A 112 6.18 -10.50 -12.58
C ILE A 112 6.22 -11.47 -11.40
N GLU A 113 7.41 -12.01 -11.13
CA GLU A 113 7.62 -12.98 -10.06
C GLU A 113 7.61 -12.29 -8.69
N ILE A 114 6.86 -12.87 -7.75
CA ILE A 114 6.91 -12.50 -6.33
C ILE A 114 7.92 -13.42 -5.65
N PRO A 115 9.03 -12.88 -5.10
CA PRO A 115 10.16 -13.68 -4.69
C PRO A 115 9.86 -14.41 -3.39
N PHE A 116 10.31 -15.67 -3.33
CA PHE A 116 10.53 -16.34 -2.05
C PHE A 116 11.87 -15.89 -1.46
N PRO A 117 12.06 -15.98 -0.13
CA PRO A 117 13.36 -15.71 0.48
C PRO A 117 14.47 -16.55 -0.18
N GLN A 118 15.47 -15.90 -0.74
CA GLN A 118 16.58 -16.58 -1.43
C GLN A 118 17.79 -16.68 -0.50
N ARG A 119 18.51 -17.81 -0.57
CA ARG A 119 19.79 -18.00 0.12
C ARG A 119 20.81 -18.56 -0.87
N VAL A 120 21.88 -17.82 -1.09
CA VAL A 120 23.01 -18.26 -1.92
C VAL A 120 23.99 -19.02 -1.02
N VAL A 121 24.26 -20.28 -1.35
CA VAL A 121 25.24 -21.12 -0.64
C VAL A 121 26.50 -21.22 -1.49
N HIS A 122 27.61 -20.65 -1.00
CA HIS A 122 28.91 -20.81 -1.62
C HIS A 122 29.62 -22.03 -1.02
N ILE A 123 29.80 -23.09 -1.82
CA ILE A 123 30.61 -24.25 -1.43
C ILE A 123 32.06 -23.94 -1.80
N VAL A 124 32.87 -23.64 -0.79
CA VAL A 124 34.31 -23.48 -0.93
C VAL A 124 34.94 -24.88 -0.81
N LYS A 125 35.70 -25.32 -1.82
CA LYS A 125 36.47 -26.56 -1.78
C LYS A 125 37.82 -26.35 -1.10
#